data_AF-A0A1U7ZQH2-F1
#
_entry.id   AF-A0A1U7ZQH2-F1
#
_cell.length_a   1.000
_cell.length_b   1.000
_cell.length_c   1.000
_cell.angle_alpha   90.00
_cell.angle_beta   90.00
_cell.angle_gamma   90.00
#
_symmetry.space_group_name_H-M   'P 1'
#
loop_
_entity.id
_entity.type
_entity.pdbx_description
1 polymer ?
#
loop_
_entity_poly.entity_id
_entity_poly.type
_entity_poly.pdbx_seq_one_letter_code
_entity_poly.pdbx_strand_id
1 'polypeptide(L)'
;MENTFDPDLMHAIFKLVWKRRSLEREKKEGTDNLEGELGAGPSKKSRPTTANANALKLSCELVRVFITEVSFCSYRGCAACCYYC
;
A
#
# COMPACT_ATOMS: atom_id res chain seq x y z
N MET A 1 20.32 -17.85 -4.59
CA MET A 1 19.02 -17.95 -3.88
C MET A 1 18.13 -16.85 -4.42
N GLU A 2 17.22 -17.20 -5.32
CA GLU A 2 16.18 -16.32 -5.86
C GLU A 2 15.17 -16.03 -4.74
N ASN A 3 15.54 -15.18 -3.78
CA ASN A 3 14.64 -14.74 -2.70
C ASN A 3 14.00 -13.39 -3.05
N THR A 4 13.68 -13.15 -4.31
CA THR A 4 13.01 -11.90 -4.71
C THR A 4 11.51 -12.12 -4.58
N PHE A 5 10.84 -11.20 -3.86
CA PHE A 5 9.39 -11.19 -3.78
C PHE A 5 8.78 -11.19 -5.19
N ASP A 6 7.74 -12.00 -5.38
CA ASP A 6 7.04 -12.10 -6.66
C ASP A 6 6.43 -10.73 -7.04
N PRO A 7 6.80 -10.14 -8.19
CA PRO A 7 6.29 -8.83 -8.60
C PRO A 7 4.78 -8.82 -8.84
N ASP A 8 4.20 -9.92 -9.31
CA ASP A 8 2.76 -10.04 -9.55
C ASP A 8 1.98 -10.10 -8.23
N LEU A 9 2.52 -10.77 -7.21
CA LEU A 9 1.98 -10.75 -5.85
C LEU A 9 1.99 -9.34 -5.26
N MET A 10 3.11 -8.63 -5.36
CA MET A 10 3.21 -7.24 -4.89
C MET A 10 2.22 -6.33 -5.62
N HIS A 11 2.06 -6.53 -6.94
CA HIS A 11 1.10 -5.78 -7.72
C HIS A 11 -0.35 -6.11 -7.34
N ALA A 12 -0.65 -7.36 -6.98
CA ALA A 12 -1.96 -7.77 -6.47
C ALA A 12 -2.29 -7.12 -5.11
N ILE A 13 -1.30 -7.04 -4.20
CA ILE A 13 -1.44 -6.34 -2.91
C ILE A 13 -1.75 -4.86 -3.13
N PHE A 14 -1.03 -4.19 -4.02
CA PHE A 14 -1.28 -2.78 -4.34
C PHE A 14 -2.68 -2.55 -4.91
N LYS A 15 -3.10 -3.38 -5.88
CA LYS A 15 -4.46 -3.33 -6.45
C LYS A 15 -5.53 -3.50 -5.37
N LEU A 16 -5.34 -4.43 -4.42
CA LEU A 16 -6.28 -4.64 -3.31
C LEU A 16 -6.40 -3.40 -2.42
N VAL A 17 -5.27 -2.81 -2.01
CA VAL A 17 -5.24 -1.62 -1.14
C VAL A 17 -5.84 -0.41 -1.84
N TRP A 18 -5.53 -0.20 -3.12
CA TRP A 18 -6.11 0.90 -3.90
C TRP A 18 -7.61 0.72 -4.14
N LYS A 19 -8.06 -0.50 -4.45
CA LYS A 19 -9.49 -0.80 -4.58
C LYS A 19 -10.23 -0.48 -3.28
N ARG A 20 -9.71 -0.92 -2.13
CA ARG A 20 -10.28 -0.61 -0.81
C ARG A 20 -10.33 0.91 -0.57
N ARG A 21 -9.22 1.61 -0.83
CA ARG A 21 -9.15 3.07 -0.65
C ARG A 21 -10.08 3.83 -1.59
N SER A 22 -10.32 3.34 -2.81
CA SER A 22 -11.28 3.94 -3.75
C SER A 22 -12.70 3.81 -3.21
N LEU A 23 -13.10 2.60 -2.80
CA LEU A 23 -14.44 2.33 -2.26
C LEU A 23 -14.73 3.16 -1.00
N GLU A 24 -13.74 3.32 -0.11
CA GLU A 24 -13.88 4.17 1.08
C GLU A 24 -14.11 5.65 0.74
N ARG A 25 -13.55 6.16 -0.37
CA ARG A 25 -13.80 7.54 -0.83
C ARG A 25 -15.22 7.68 -1.36
N GLU A 26 -15.66 6.71 -2.17
CA GLU A 26 -17.02 6.69 -2.72
C GLU A 26 -18.08 6.59 -1.61
N LYS A 27 -17.81 5.81 -0.55
CA LYS A 27 -18.71 5.70 0.60
C LYS A 27 -18.80 7.01 1.41
N LYS A 28 -17.68 7.71 1.62
CA LYS A 28 -17.68 9.00 2.36
C LYS A 28 -18.41 10.10 1.60
N GLU A 29 -18.30 10.14 0.27
CA GLU A 29 -19.02 11.10 -0.57
C GLU A 29 -20.55 10.88 -0.56
N GLY A 30 -21.00 9.66 -0.22
CA GLY A 30 -22.43 9.32 -0.10
C GLY A 30 -23.07 9.58 1.27
N THR A 31 -22.29 9.84 2.33
CA THR A 31 -22.82 10.12 3.68
C THR A 31 -22.74 11.60 4.05
N ASP A 32 -21.84 12.36 3.42
CA ASP A 32 -21.61 13.79 3.71
C ASP A 32 -22.45 14.74 2.84
N ASN A 33 -23.41 14.22 2.07
CA ASN A 33 -24.15 14.96 1.04
C ASN A 33 -25.66 15.07 1.34
N LEU A 34 -26.02 15.26 2.61
CA LEU A 34 -27.38 15.57 3.05
C LEU A 34 -27.56 16.97 3.64
N GLU A 35 -26.58 17.87 3.51
CA GLU A 35 -26.77 19.27 3.88
C GLU A 35 -25.93 20.22 3.01
N GLY A 36 -26.59 20.98 2.13
CA GLY A 36 -26.02 22.19 1.53
C GLY A 36 -25.68 22.16 0.04
N GLU A 37 -26.71 22.28 -0.79
CA GLU A 37 -26.80 23.12 -2.00
C GLU A 37 -25.59 23.32 -2.94
N LEU A 38 -25.84 23.02 -4.22
CA LEU A 38 -25.40 23.76 -5.42
C LEU A 38 -23.89 23.89 -5.68
N GLY A 39 -23.35 22.93 -6.44
CA GLY A 39 -22.10 23.14 -7.16
C GLY A 39 -21.67 21.90 -7.91
N ALA A 40 -21.89 21.90 -9.23
CA ALA A 40 -21.42 20.93 -10.23
C ALA A 40 -20.24 20.06 -9.76
N GLY A 41 -20.55 18.89 -9.20
CA GLY A 41 -19.54 17.89 -8.87
C GLY A 41 -19.09 17.20 -10.15
N PRO A 42 -17.81 17.26 -10.57
CA PRO A 42 -17.37 16.38 -11.63
C PRO A 42 -17.62 14.96 -11.14
N SER A 43 -18.23 14.12 -11.98
CA SER A 43 -18.24 12.66 -11.76
C SER A 43 -16.79 12.21 -11.68
N LYS A 44 -16.22 12.19 -10.47
CA LYS A 44 -14.82 11.84 -10.22
C LYS A 44 -14.74 10.33 -10.31
N LYS A 45 -14.84 9.80 -11.53
CA LYS A 45 -14.47 8.41 -11.80
C LYS A 45 -13.01 8.27 -11.35
N SER A 46 -12.84 7.65 -10.18
CA SER A 46 -11.56 7.45 -9.51
C SER A 46 -10.54 6.97 -10.54
N ARG A 47 -9.52 7.79 -10.82
CA ARG A 47 -8.47 7.46 -11.77
C ARG A 47 -7.85 6.13 -11.33
N PRO A 48 -7.75 5.12 -12.22
CA PRO A 48 -7.10 3.86 -11.87
C PRO A 48 -5.67 4.15 -11.42
N THR A 49 -5.37 3.78 -10.18
CA THR A 49 -4.03 3.88 -9.61
C THR A 49 -3.27 2.61 -10.00
N THR A 50 -2.06 2.76 -10.53
CA THR A 50 -1.20 1.66 -10.98
C THR A 50 0.23 1.89 -10.50
N ALA A 51 1.03 0.81 -10.40
CA ALA A 51 2.46 0.89 -10.09
C ALA A 51 3.25 0.64 -11.38
N ASN A 52 4.32 1.39 -11.60
CA ASN A 52 5.27 1.09 -12.66
C ASN A 52 6.19 -0.09 -12.25
N ALA A 53 6.84 -0.71 -13.23
CA ALA A 53 7.70 -1.87 -13.01
C ALA A 53 8.89 -1.60 -12.06
N ASN A 54 9.50 -0.41 -12.12
CA ASN A 54 10.61 -0.04 -11.24
C ASN A 54 10.14 0.10 -9.78
N ALA A 55 8.97 0.70 -9.57
CA ALA A 55 8.36 0.84 -8.25
C ALA A 55 8.00 -0.54 -7.67
N LEU A 56 7.48 -1.46 -8.49
CA LEU A 56 7.24 -2.85 -8.07
C LEU A 56 8.53 -3.54 -7.63
N LYS A 57 9.61 -3.41 -8.41
CA LYS A 57 10.92 -4.00 -8.09
C LYS A 57 11.47 -3.46 -6.76
N LEU A 58 11.46 -2.14 -6.58
CA LEU A 58 11.91 -1.51 -5.33
C LEU A 58 11.04 -1.92 -4.14
N SER A 59 9.73 -2.09 -4.36
CA SER A 59 8.81 -2.55 -3.32
C SER A 59 9.10 -4.01 -2.92
N CYS A 60 9.44 -4.87 -3.87
CA CYS A 60 9.86 -6.25 -3.59
C CYS A 60 11.12 -6.27 -2.71
N GLU A 61 12.11 -5.43 -3.02
CA GLU A 61 13.33 -5.31 -2.21
C GLU A 61 13.04 -4.75 -0.81
N LEU A 62 12.18 -3.73 -0.72
CA LEU A 62 11.80 -3.13 0.57
C LEU A 62 11.15 -4.16 1.50
N VAL A 63 10.21 -4.96 0.99
CA VAL A 63 9.53 -6.00 1.78
C VAL A 63 10.52 -7.10 2.19
N ARG A 64 11.46 -7.45 1.31
CA ARG A 64 12.52 -8.43 1.61
C ARG A 64 13.39 -7.96 2.77
N VAL A 65 13.86 -6.72 2.74
CA VAL A 65 14.65 -6.12 3.82
C VAL A 65 13.82 -6.08 5.10
N PHE A 66 12.59 -5.57 5.04
CA PHE A 66 11.70 -5.49 6.20
C PHE A 66 11.51 -6.84 6.90
N ILE A 67 11.23 -7.92 6.15
CA ILE A 67 11.04 -9.26 6.73
C ILE A 67 12.35 -9.81 7.28
N THR A 68 13.47 -9.55 6.61
CA THR A 68 14.79 -9.97 7.09
C THR A 68 15.12 -9.30 8.42
N GLU A 69 14.90 -7.98 8.51
CA GLU A 69 15.12 -7.20 9.74
C GLU A 69 14.20 -7.66 10.87
N VAL A 70 12.91 -7.84 10.61
CA VAL A 70 11.94 -8.32 11.61
C VAL A 70 12.31 -9.73 12.10
N SER A 71 12.72 -10.61 11.19
CA SER A 71 13.18 -11.95 11.55
C SER A 71 14.42 -11.87 12.44
N PHE A 72 15.41 -11.06 12.06
CA PHE A 72 16.64 -10.88 12.82
C PHE A 72 16.38 -10.30 14.22
N CYS A 73 15.49 -9.32 14.32
CA CYS A 73 15.02 -8.74 15.57
C CYS A 73 14.37 -9.80 16.48
N SER A 74 13.55 -10.70 15.88
CA SER A 74 12.91 -11.78 16.61
C SER A 74 13.90 -12.84 17.11
N TYR A 75 14.97 -13.12 16.36
CA TYR A 75 15.98 -14.12 16.75
C TYR A 75 17.02 -13.58 17.75
N ARG A 76 17.40 -12.30 17.67
CA ARG A 76 18.42 -11.70 18.55
C ARG A 76 17.87 -11.00 19.79
N GLY A 77 16.56 -10.79 19.88
CA GLY A 77 15.94 -10.00 20.95
C GLY A 77 16.07 -8.49 20.71
N CYS A 78 15.01 -7.74 21.06
CA CYS A 78 14.84 -6.31 20.77
C CYS A 78 16.07 -5.43 21.08
N ALA A 79 16.82 -5.74 22.15
CA ALA A 79 17.93 -4.90 22.59
C ALA A 79 19.08 -4.81 21.56
N ALA A 80 19.39 -5.89 20.84
CA ALA A 80 20.48 -5.88 19.84
C ALA A 80 20.07 -5.17 18.53
N CYS A 81 18.77 -5.09 18.27
CA CYS A 81 18.17 -4.55 17.06
C CYS A 81 18.17 -3.01 17.07
N CYS A 82 18.01 -2.39 18.25
CA CYS A 82 18.06 -0.92 18.41
C CYS A 82 19.47 -0.31 18.27
N TYR A 83 20.56 -1.09 18.39
CA TYR A 83 21.93 -0.56 18.30
C TYR A 83 22.45 -0.41 16.86
N TYR A 84 21.76 -1.00 15.88
CA TYR A 84 22.19 -1.00 14.47
C TYR A 84 21.26 -0.20 13.54
N CYS A 85 20.24 0.49 14.08
CA CYS A 85 19.38 1.44 13.37
C CYS A 85 19.78 2.89 13.64
#